data_AF-A0A1F5QBX0-F1
#
_entry.id   AF-A0A1F5QBX0-F1
#
_cell.length_a   1.000
_cell.length_b   1.000
_cell.length_c   1.000
_cell.angle_alpha   90.00
_cell.angle_beta   90.00
_cell.angle_gamma   90.00
#
_symmetry.space_group_name_H-M   'P 1'
#
loop_
_entity.id
_entity.type
_entity.pdbx_description
1 polymer ?
#
loop_
_entity_poly.entity_id
_entity_poly.type
_entity_poly.pdbx_seq_one_letter_code
_entity_poly.pdbx_strand_id
1 'polypeptide(L)'
;MSKILVIFDSSNFYHRSKKVAPQVHLTKFHYRKLAEALTGTKEIDIEYCVGEIKRERNNPKSTQMYNGQMSLFYVLREQNIVIKKAS
;
A
#
# COMPACT_ATOMS: atom_id res chain seq x y z
N MET A 1 -7.29 18.28 -19.31
CA MET A 1 -6.50 17.07 -19.01
C MET A 1 -7.32 16.20 -18.08
N SER A 2 -7.51 14.93 -18.44
CA SER A 2 -8.19 13.95 -17.60
C SER A 2 -7.25 13.55 -16.47
N LYS A 3 -7.63 13.78 -15.22
CA LYS A 3 -6.81 13.36 -14.07
C LYS A 3 -7.02 11.88 -13.85
N ILE A 4 -5.98 11.06 -14.04
CA ILE A 4 -6.07 9.62 -13.78
C ILE A 4 -5.81 9.40 -12.29
N LEU A 5 -6.73 8.68 -11.65
CA LEU A 5 -6.62 8.25 -10.27
C LEU A 5 -6.44 6.73 -10.24
N VAL A 6 -5.37 6.29 -9.57
CA VAL A 6 -5.11 4.87 -9.31
C VAL A 6 -5.36 4.58 -7.83
N ILE A 7 -6.26 3.65 -7.55
CA ILE A 7 -6.60 3.24 -6.18
C ILE A 7 -6.12 1.81 -5.95
N PHE A 8 -5.28 1.63 -4.94
CA PHE A 8 -4.88 0.33 -4.43
C PHE A 8 -5.80 -0.07 -3.27
N ASP A 9 -6.59 -1.12 -3.46
CA ASP A 9 -7.23 -1.85 -2.36
C ASP A 9 -6.18 -2.73 -1.68
N SER A 10 -5.80 -2.37 -0.46
CA SER A 10 -4.71 -3.05 0.27
C SER A 10 -4.93 -4.55 0.48
N SER A 11 -6.14 -4.98 0.80
CA SER A 11 -6.44 -6.38 1.10
C SER A 11 -6.35 -7.20 -0.17
N ASN A 12 -7.03 -6.74 -1.22
CA ASN A 12 -7.02 -7.40 -2.52
C ASN A 12 -5.60 -7.43 -3.10
N PHE A 13 -4.88 -6.31 -3.05
CA PHE A 13 -3.51 -6.21 -3.54
C PHE A 13 -2.56 -7.13 -2.78
N TYR A 14 -2.65 -7.21 -1.45
CA TYR A 14 -1.82 -8.11 -0.65
C TYR A 14 -2.05 -9.58 -1.05
N HIS A 15 -3.30 -10.03 -1.10
CA HIS A 15 -3.60 -11.43 -1.43
C HIS A 15 -3.20 -11.78 -2.87
N ARG A 16 -3.45 -10.90 -3.84
CA ARG A 16 -3.08 -11.15 -5.24
C ARG A 16 -1.58 -11.09 -5.47
N SER A 17 -0.89 -10.11 -4.88
CA SER A 17 0.58 -10.01 -5.00
C SER A 17 1.28 -11.23 -4.43
N LYS A 18 0.79 -11.79 -3.32
CA LYS A 18 1.32 -13.05 -2.77
C LYS A 18 1.09 -14.27 -3.64
N LYS A 19 0.02 -14.28 -4.44
CA LYS A 19 -0.24 -15.36 -5.40
C LYS A 19 0.64 -15.25 -6.65
N VAL A 20 0.84 -14.03 -7.16
CA VAL A 20 1.55 -13.79 -8.43
C VAL A 20 3.07 -13.69 -8.24
N ALA A 21 3.52 -13.10 -7.13
CA ALA A 21 4.93 -12.84 -6.84
C ALA A 21 5.20 -13.02 -5.33
N PRO A 22 5.19 -14.26 -4.82
CA PRO A 22 5.29 -14.55 -3.38
C PRO A 22 6.54 -13.95 -2.70
N GLN A 23 7.64 -13.85 -3.44
CA GLN A 23 8.93 -13.28 -3.03
C GLN A 23 8.91 -11.76 -2.86
N VAL A 24 7.91 -11.07 -3.43
CA VAL A 24 7.80 -9.62 -3.30
C VAL A 24 7.31 -9.26 -1.90
N HIS A 25 8.05 -8.35 -1.27
CA HIS A 25 7.66 -7.74 -0.01
C HIS A 25 7.01 -6.39 -0.28
N LEU A 26 5.83 -6.13 0.29
CA LEU A 26 5.07 -4.90 0.04
C LEU A 26 5.85 -3.64 0.43
N THR A 27 6.65 -3.69 1.50
CA THR A 27 7.52 -2.57 1.91
C THR A 27 8.74 -2.35 0.99
N LYS A 28 8.93 -3.18 -0.03
CA LYS A 28 9.99 -3.00 -1.05
C LYS A 28 9.39 -2.82 -2.45
N PHE A 29 8.07 -2.73 -2.56
CA PHE A 29 7.38 -2.69 -3.83
C PHE A 29 7.34 -1.26 -4.40
N HIS A 30 7.53 -1.13 -5.71
CA HIS A 30 7.47 0.15 -6.43
C HIS A 30 6.05 0.43 -6.93
N TYR A 31 5.15 0.78 -6.02
CA TYR A 31 3.74 1.09 -6.30
C TYR A 31 3.55 2.18 -7.36
N ARG A 32 4.31 3.28 -7.26
CA ARG A 32 4.21 4.37 -8.23
C ARG A 32 4.63 3.93 -9.63
N LYS A 33 5.75 3.20 -9.75
CA LYS A 33 6.20 2.66 -11.04
C LYS A 33 5.18 1.71 -11.66
N LEU A 34 4.51 0.88 -10.85
CA LEU A 34 3.42 0.04 -11.34
C LEU A 34 2.27 0.90 -11.88
N ALA A 35 1.84 1.92 -11.13
CA ALA A 35 0.76 2.80 -11.54
C ALA A 35 1.10 3.55 -12.85
N GLU A 36 2.31 4.09 -12.96
CA GLU A 36 2.83 4.76 -14.16
C GLU A 36 2.90 3.82 -15.36
N ALA A 37 3.33 2.57 -15.15
CA ALA A 37 3.38 1.57 -16.21
C ALA A 37 1.98 1.17 -16.71
N LEU A 38 0.98 1.13 -15.81
CA LEU A 38 -0.40 0.80 -16.15
C LEU A 38 -1.10 1.94 -16.90
N THR A 39 -0.81 3.20 -16.56
CA THR A 39 -1.49 4.37 -17.13
C THR A 39 -0.74 4.96 -18.32
N GLY A 40 0.53 4.62 -18.51
CA GLY A 40 1.39 5.18 -19.56
C GLY A 40 1.79 6.64 -19.31
N THR A 41 1.59 7.17 -18.10
CA THR A 41 1.90 8.56 -17.74
C THR A 41 2.33 8.72 -16.29
N LYS A 42 3.09 9.78 -16.01
CA LYS A 42 3.52 10.18 -14.66
C LYS A 42 2.51 11.10 -13.97
N GLU A 43 1.61 11.72 -14.73
CA GLU A 43 0.57 12.63 -14.22
C GLU A 43 -0.61 11.86 -13.65
N ILE A 44 -0.37 11.19 -12.52
CA ILE A 44 -1.36 10.35 -11.83
C ILE A 44 -1.42 10.67 -10.34
N ASP A 45 -2.64 10.68 -9.82
CA ASP A 45 -2.89 10.61 -8.38
C ASP A 45 -2.93 9.13 -7.97
N ILE A 46 -2.37 8.82 -6.80
CA ILE A 46 -2.35 7.46 -6.28
C ILE A 46 -2.85 7.45 -4.84
N GLU A 47 -3.84 6.61 -4.58
CA GLU A 47 -4.39 6.36 -3.26
C GLU A 47 -4.21 4.89 -2.85
N TYR A 48 -3.91 4.67 -1.57
CA TYR A 48 -3.80 3.35 -0.97
C TYR A 48 -4.83 3.21 0.16
N CYS A 49 -5.87 2.43 -0.08
CA CYS A 49 -6.99 2.24 0.83
C CYS A 49 -6.74 1.06 1.77
N VAL A 50 -6.75 1.32 3.09
CA VAL A 50 -6.31 0.36 4.10
C VAL A 50 -7.12 0.44 5.39
N GLY A 51 -7.43 -0.72 5.98
CA GLY A 51 -7.94 -0.82 7.34
C GLY A 51 -6.81 -0.72 8.37
N GLU A 52 -6.99 0.09 9.41
CA GLU A 52 -5.95 0.25 10.43
C GLU A 52 -5.88 -0.95 11.38
N ILE A 53 -4.67 -1.45 11.57
CA ILE A 53 -4.40 -2.44 12.61
C ILE A 53 -4.28 -1.68 13.93
N LYS A 54 -5.15 -2.03 14.89
CA LYS A 54 -5.05 -1.48 16.25
C LYS A 54 -3.98 -2.25 17.02
N ARG A 55 -3.16 -1.52 17.78
CA ARG A 55 -2.19 -2.11 18.69
C ARG A 55 -2.89 -2.52 19.98
N GLU A 56 -2.94 -3.82 20.24
CA GLU A 56 -3.50 -4.40 21.46
C GLU A 56 -2.42 -4.53 22.54
N ARG A 57 -2.79 -4.20 23.78
CA ARG A 57 -1.87 -4.32 24.93
C ARG A 57 -1.55 -5.81 25.18
N ASN A 58 -0.29 -6.10 25.46
CA ASN A 58 0.20 -7.47 25.74
C ASN A 58 0.00 -8.49 24.60
N ASN A 59 -0.21 -8.03 23.36
CA ASN A 59 -0.31 -8.89 22.18
C ASN A 59 0.90 -8.65 21.25
N PRO A 60 1.95 -9.50 21.31
CA PRO A 60 3.13 -9.36 20.47
C PRO A 60 2.83 -9.42 18.97
N LYS A 61 1.87 -10.27 18.57
CA LYS A 61 1.45 -10.41 17.17
C LYS A 61 0.81 -9.13 16.65
N SER A 62 -0.11 -8.53 17.42
CA SER A 62 -0.72 -7.24 17.09
C SER A 62 0.35 -6.14 16.97
N THR A 63 1.32 -6.10 17.90
CA THR A 63 2.43 -5.14 17.84
C THR A 63 3.30 -5.33 16.59
N GLN A 64 3.64 -6.57 16.23
CA GLN A 64 4.40 -6.87 15.01
C GLN A 64 3.64 -6.43 13.75
N MET A 65 2.35 -6.75 13.66
CA MET A 65 1.51 -6.36 12.52
C MET A 65 1.39 -4.84 12.39
N TYR A 66 1.19 -4.14 13.51
CA TYR A 66 1.17 -2.67 13.56
C TYR A 66 2.49 -2.08 13.04
N ASN A 67 3.63 -2.56 13.52
CA ASN A 67 4.95 -2.10 13.08
C ASN A 67 5.14 -2.33 11.57
N GLY A 68 4.74 -3.50 11.06
CA GLY A 68 4.76 -3.80 9.63
C GLY A 68 3.90 -2.84 8.81
N GLN A 69 2.71 -2.49 9.31
CA GLN A 69 1.83 -1.51 8.66
C GLN A 69 2.45 -0.11 8.66
N MET A 70 3.10 0.30 9.76
CA MET A 70 3.80 1.59 9.81
C MET A 70 4.98 1.65 8.83
N SER A 71 5.75 0.57 8.71
CA SER A 71 6.82 0.46 7.70
C SER A 71 6.28 0.55 6.27
N LEU A 72 5.13 -0.08 5.99
CA LEU A 72 4.47 0.05 4.69
C LEU A 72 4.05 1.50 4.42
N PHE A 73 3.45 2.18 5.42
CA PHE A 73 3.01 3.56 5.28
C PHE A 73 4.17 4.52 5.01
N TYR A 74 5.32 4.30 5.63
CA TYR A 74 6.53 5.06 5.33
C TYR A 74 6.90 4.95 3.84
N VAL A 75 6.99 3.72 3.33
CA VAL A 75 7.35 3.44 1.92
C VAL A 75 6.33 4.00 0.92
N LEU A 76 5.04 3.95 1.25
CA LEU A 76 3.98 4.54 0.41
C LEU A 76 4.12 6.06 0.33
N ARG A 77 4.41 6.72 1.47
CA ARG A 77 4.61 8.18 1.51
C ARG A 77 5.85 8.61 0.73
N GLU A 78 6.97 7.88 0.84
CA GLU A 78 8.17 8.14 0.04
C GLU A 78 7.89 8.06 -1.48
N GLN A 79 6.88 7.29 -1.88
CA GLN A 79 6.44 7.18 -3.27
C GLN A 79 5.34 8.18 -3.65
N ASN A 80 5.07 9.18 -2.82
CA ASN A 80 4.01 10.18 -3.03
C ASN A 80 2.63 9.52 -3.24
N ILE A 81 2.28 8.57 -2.37
CA ILE A 81 0.98 7.88 -2.36
C ILE A 81 0.19 8.32 -1.14
N VAL A 82 -1.05 8.73 -1.37
CA VAL A 82 -1.97 9.14 -0.31
C VAL A 82 -2.55 7.90 0.36
N ILE A 83 -2.44 7.82 1.69
CA ILE A 83 -2.99 6.69 2.45
C ILE A 83 -4.39 7.06 2.92
N LYS A 84 -5.40 6.30 2.48
CA LYS A 84 -6.79 6.44 2.90
C LYS A 84 -7.12 5.34 3.91
N LYS A 85 -7.34 5.76 5.15
CA LYS A 85 -7.69 4.85 6.24
C LYS A 85 -9.20 4.74 6.32
N ALA A 86 -9.72 3.52 6.37
CA ALA A 86 -11.13 3.31 6.70
C ALA A 86 -11.32 3.50 8.21
N SER A 87 -12.09 4.52 8.57
CA SER A 87 -12.50 4.85 9.94
C SER A 87 -13.54 3.88 10.48
#